data_AF-A0A136LUB5-F1
#
_entry.id   AF-A0A136LUB5-F1
#
_cell.length_a   1.000
_cell.length_b   1.000
_cell.length_c   1.000
_cell.angle_alpha   90.00
_cell.angle_beta   90.00
_cell.angle_gamma   90.00
#
_symmetry.space_group_name_H-M   'P 1'
#
loop_
_entity.id
_entity.type
_entity.pdbx_description
1 polymer ?
#
loop_
_entity_poly.entity_id
_entity_poly.type
_entity_poly.pdbx_seq_one_letter_code
_entity_poly.pdbx_strand_id
1 'polypeptide(L)'
;MALIYFLSGFDKLITEAWRNGAAIFSVVNLDFFTNPVFSISLDKWQLVTIAWAVIVFELAFSVLIWFSAFRKYLLILGVLFHLGIVVFMGLVDFGLLMIISYTIFFSLKGEP
;
A
#
# COMPACT_ATOMS: atom_id res chain seq x y z
N MET A 1 0.69 -10.78 -7.03
CA MET A 1 0.35 -9.36 -6.78
C MET A 1 -1.13 -9.14 -6.60
N ALA A 2 -2.00 -9.33 -7.60
CA ALA A 2 -3.44 -9.10 -7.45
C ALA A 2 -4.08 -9.84 -6.26
N LEU A 3 -3.72 -11.12 -6.04
CA LEU A 3 -4.23 -11.90 -4.90
C LEU A 3 -3.74 -11.36 -3.54
N ILE A 4 -2.46 -11.01 -3.42
CA ILE A 4 -1.88 -10.43 -2.19
C ILE A 4 -2.62 -9.14 -1.85
N TYR A 5 -2.80 -8.28 -2.85
CA TYR A 5 -3.54 -7.03 -2.75
C TYR A 5 -5.00 -7.25 -2.34
N PHE A 6 -5.69 -8.22 -2.95
CA PHE A 6 -7.07 -8.55 -2.60
C PHE A 6 -7.20 -9.05 -1.16
N LEU A 7 -6.39 -10.03 -0.76
CA LEU A 7 -6.43 -10.59 0.59
C LEU A 7 -6.11 -9.52 1.64
N SER A 8 -5.08 -8.71 1.39
CA SER A 8 -4.67 -7.60 2.23
C SER A 8 -5.77 -6.55 2.37
N GLY A 9 -6.38 -6.11 1.26
CA GLY A 9 -7.46 -5.12 1.27
C GLY A 9 -8.76 -5.66 1.86
N PHE A 10 -9.07 -6.94 1.62
CA PHE A 10 -10.26 -7.59 2.16
C PHE A 10 -10.18 -7.76 3.68
N ASP A 11 -9.04 -8.21 4.19
CA ASP A 11 -8.77 -8.31 5.63
C ASP A 11 -8.95 -6.95 6.33
N LYS A 12 -8.40 -5.88 5.74
CA LYS A 12 -8.59 -4.51 6.25
C LYS A 12 -10.03 -4.03 6.16
N LEU A 13 -10.78 -4.43 5.14
CA LEU A 13 -12.18 -4.05 4.98
C LEU A 13 -13.06 -4.63 6.09
N ILE A 14 -12.80 -5.88 6.50
CA ILE A 14 -13.60 -6.54 7.55
C ILE A 14 -13.12 -6.18 8.96
N THR A 15 -11.85 -5.78 9.11
CA THR A 15 -11.25 -5.42 10.39
C THR A 15 -11.64 -3.99 10.82
N GLU A 16 -12.33 -3.88 11.96
CA GLU A 16 -12.82 -2.58 12.47
C GLU A 16 -11.72 -1.55 12.71
N ALA A 17 -10.54 -1.98 13.19
CA ALA A 17 -9.41 -1.10 13.49
C ALA A 17 -8.92 -0.32 12.25
N TRP A 18 -9.09 -0.86 11.04
CA TRP A 18 -8.77 -0.14 9.82
C TRP A 18 -9.86 0.87 9.47
N ARG A 19 -11.14 0.47 9.53
CA ARG A 19 -12.27 1.34 9.19
C ARG A 19 -12.40 2.58 10.09
N ASN A 20 -11.99 2.47 11.35
CA ASN A 20 -12.01 3.57 12.32
C ASN A 20 -10.68 4.34 12.44
N GLY A 21 -9.65 3.99 11.64
CA GLY A 21 -8.34 4.65 11.61
C GLY A 21 -7.37 4.25 12.73
N ALA A 22 -7.77 3.39 13.66
CA ALA A 22 -6.90 2.95 14.77
C ALA A 22 -5.65 2.21 14.27
N ALA A 23 -5.75 1.43 13.19
CA ALA A 23 -4.60 0.74 12.61
C ALA A 23 -3.54 1.72 12.09
N ILE A 24 -3.96 2.80 11.41
CA ILE A 24 -3.03 3.84 10.95
C ILE A 24 -2.43 4.58 12.15
N PHE A 25 -3.23 4.86 13.20
CA PHE A 25 -2.73 5.45 14.42
C PHE A 25 -1.62 4.60 15.05
N SER A 26 -1.81 3.28 15.12
CA SER A 26 -0.80 2.34 15.59
C SER A 26 0.46 2.36 14.72
N VAL A 27 0.30 2.43 13.40
CA VAL A 27 1.44 2.48 12.46
C VAL A 27 2.29 3.74 12.63
N VAL A 28 1.69 4.89 12.96
CA VAL A 28 2.44 6.16 13.07
C VAL A 28 2.86 6.56 14.49
N ASN A 29 2.39 5.84 15.53
CA ASN A 29 2.69 6.16 16.93
C ASN A 29 3.36 5.03 17.73
N LEU A 30 3.36 3.79 17.25
CA LEU A 30 4.00 2.69 17.97
C LEU A 30 5.42 2.47 17.46
N ASP A 31 6.39 2.50 18.36
CA ASP A 31 7.83 2.31 18.05
C ASP A 31 8.12 1.02 17.27
N PHE A 32 7.28 -0.01 17.42
CA PHE A 32 7.41 -1.26 16.68
C PHE A 32 7.12 -1.11 15.18
N PHE A 33 6.23 -0.18 14.81
CA PHE A 33 5.73 0.00 13.44
C PHE A 33 6.17 1.31 12.80
N THR A 34 6.67 2.28 13.57
CA THR A 34 7.05 3.61 13.10
C THR A 34 8.57 3.73 12.98
N ASN A 35 9.04 4.32 11.89
CA ASN A 35 10.42 4.78 11.81
C ASN A 35 10.60 6.02 12.72
N PRO A 36 11.46 5.97 13.76
CA PRO A 36 11.60 7.04 14.76
C PRO A 36 12.06 8.38 14.18
N VAL A 37 12.62 8.39 12.96
CA VAL A 37 13.02 9.63 12.27
C VAL A 37 11.82 10.38 11.65
N PHE A 38 10.72 9.67 11.36
CA PHE A 38 9.58 10.21 10.61
C PHE A 38 8.29 10.19 11.45
N SER A 39 8.33 10.84 12.61
CA SER A 39 7.13 11.04 13.44
C SER A 39 6.17 12.04 12.79
N ILE A 40 4.92 11.63 12.56
CA ILE A 40 3.87 12.50 12.02
C ILE A 40 2.69 12.49 12.97
N SER A 41 2.19 13.68 13.33
CA SER A 41 0.94 13.83 14.08
C SER A 41 -0.21 13.98 13.09
N LEU A 42 -1.19 13.08 13.17
CA LEU A 42 -2.39 13.08 12.35
C LEU A 42 -3.64 13.20 13.21
N ASP A 43 -4.62 13.97 12.76
CA ASP A 43 -5.94 14.00 13.37
C ASP A 43 -6.78 12.77 13.03
N LYS A 44 -7.90 12.59 13.72
CA LYS A 44 -8.80 11.44 13.51
C LYS A 44 -9.33 11.36 12.07
N TRP A 45 -9.64 12.49 11.44
CA TRP A 45 -10.19 12.51 10.09
C TRP A 45 -9.13 12.07 9.07
N GLN A 46 -7.90 12.53 9.23
CA GLN A 46 -6.75 12.14 8.42
C GLN A 46 -6.46 10.64 8.55
N LEU A 47 -6.44 10.11 9.78
CA LEU A 47 -6.22 8.69 10.05
C LEU A 47 -7.25 7.80 9.35
N VAL A 48 -8.54 8.13 9.49
CA VAL A 48 -9.64 7.40 8.83
C VAL A 48 -9.54 7.52 7.30
N THR A 49 -9.25 8.71 6.79
CA THR A 49 -9.12 8.96 5.35
C THR A 49 -7.98 8.13 4.74
N ILE A 50 -6.82 8.10 5.40
CA ILE A 50 -5.68 7.31 4.96
C ILE A 50 -6.03 5.82 5.00
N ALA A 51 -6.67 5.34 6.07
CA ALA A 51 -7.04 3.93 6.19
C ALA A 51 -7.96 3.48 5.04
N TRP A 52 -8.99 4.27 4.74
CA TRP A 52 -9.89 3.99 3.62
C TRP A 52 -9.21 4.14 2.26
N ALA A 53 -8.30 5.10 2.10
CA ALA A 53 -7.52 5.23 0.88
C ALA A 53 -6.67 3.97 0.61
N VAL A 54 -6.06 3.39 1.66
CA VAL A 54 -5.32 2.12 1.56
C VAL A 54 -6.24 0.96 1.18
N ILE A 55 -7.38 0.80 1.85
CA ILE A 55 -8.36 -0.26 1.54
C ILE A 55 -8.83 -0.16 0.09
N VAL A 56 -9.25 1.03 -0.34
CA VAL A 56 -9.76 1.29 -1.68
C VAL A 56 -8.67 1.03 -2.71
N PHE A 57 -7.46 1.53 -2.47
CA PHE A 57 -6.32 1.28 -3.36
C PHE A 57 -6.05 -0.21 -3.48
N GLU A 58 -6.01 -0.95 -2.38
CA GLU A 58 -5.66 -2.37 -2.41
C GLU A 58 -6.68 -3.21 -3.19
N LEU A 59 -7.96 -2.98 -2.94
CA LEU A 59 -9.06 -3.64 -3.64
C LEU A 59 -9.13 -3.20 -5.10
N ALA A 60 -8.99 -1.90 -5.38
CA ALA A 60 -8.98 -1.39 -6.76
C ALA A 60 -7.81 -1.94 -7.56
N PHE A 61 -6.61 -2.02 -6.98
CA PHE A 61 -5.44 -2.61 -7.63
C PHE A 61 -5.72 -4.06 -8.04
N SER A 62 -6.32 -4.87 -7.16
CA SER A 62 -6.58 -6.29 -7.43
C SER A 62 -7.47 -6.54 -8.66
N VAL A 63 -8.38 -5.61 -8.97
CA VAL A 63 -9.33 -5.70 -10.08
C VAL A 63 -8.84 -4.91 -11.30
N LEU A 64 -8.37 -3.68 -11.10
CA LEU A 64 -8.10 -2.74 -12.19
C LEU A 64 -6.74 -2.97 -12.87
N ILE A 65 -5.80 -3.69 -12.24
CA ILE A 65 -4.46 -3.93 -12.80
C ILE A 65 -4.48 -4.68 -14.14
N TRP A 66 -5.53 -5.47 -14.38
CA TRP A 66 -5.72 -6.24 -15.61
C TRP A 66 -6.05 -5.35 -16.81
N PHE A 67 -6.63 -4.18 -16.58
CA PHE A 67 -7.00 -3.23 -17.61
C PHE A 67 -5.81 -2.33 -17.98
N SER A 68 -5.42 -2.35 -19.26
CA SER A 68 -4.25 -1.61 -19.76
C SER A 68 -4.33 -0.10 -19.51
N ALA A 69 -5.54 0.47 -19.54
CA ALA A 69 -5.77 1.90 -19.28
C ALA A 69 -5.33 2.35 -17.87
N PHE A 70 -5.52 1.51 -16.86
CA PHE A 70 -5.23 1.85 -15.46
C PHE A 70 -3.87 1.34 -14.99
N ARG A 71 -3.33 0.31 -15.65
CA ARG A 71 -2.12 -0.41 -15.23
C ARG A 71 -0.96 0.53 -14.89
N LYS A 72 -0.59 1.46 -15.78
CA LYS A 72 0.54 2.37 -15.56
C LYS A 72 0.35 3.21 -14.29
N TYR A 73 -0.84 3.76 -14.08
CA TYR A 73 -1.15 4.60 -12.92
C TYR A 73 -1.13 3.79 -11.62
N LEU A 74 -1.71 2.59 -11.63
CA LEU A 74 -1.73 1.69 -10.47
C LEU A 74 -0.33 1.20 -10.08
N LEU A 75 0.54 0.93 -11.05
CA LEU A 75 1.92 0.55 -10.77
C LEU A 75 2.71 1.71 -10.15
N ILE A 76 2.57 2.93 -10.67
CA ILE A 76 3.22 4.13 -10.07
C ILE A 76 2.72 4.34 -8.65
N LEU A 77 1.39 4.30 -8.45
CA LEU A 77 0.80 4.43 -7.12
C LEU A 77 1.27 3.32 -6.18
N GLY A 78 1.36 2.09 -6.68
CA GLY A 78 1.90 0.95 -5.95
C GLY A 78 3.36 1.13 -5.55
N VAL A 79 4.21 1.72 -6.40
CA VAL A 79 5.60 2.04 -6.05
C VAL A 79 5.64 3.07 -4.94
N LEU A 80 4.89 4.17 -5.08
CA LEU A 80 4.82 5.23 -4.06
C LEU A 80 4.30 4.71 -2.72
N PHE A 81 3.28 3.85 -2.74
CA PHE A 81 2.74 3.20 -1.55
C PHE A 81 3.79 2.38 -0.81
N HIS A 82 4.55 1.55 -1.53
CA HIS A 82 5.60 0.73 -0.90
C HIS A 82 6.82 1.54 -0.47
N LEU A 83 7.18 2.61 -1.18
CA LEU A 83 8.17 3.56 -0.70
C LEU A 83 7.72 4.21 0.61
N GLY A 84 6.44 4.54 0.74
CA GLY A 84 5.85 4.99 2.00
C GLY A 84 6.05 3.97 3.13
N ILE A 85 5.79 2.68 2.86
CA ILE A 85 6.04 1.61 3.84
C ILE A 85 7.52 1.53 4.23
N VAL A 86 8.45 1.61 3.27
CA VAL A 86 9.90 1.62 3.55
C VAL A 86 10.28 2.79 4.45
N VAL A 87 9.81 3.99 4.13
CA VAL A 87 10.20 5.22 4.84
C VAL A 87 9.55 5.30 6.22
N PHE A 88 8.23 5.14 6.30
CA PHE A 88 7.44 5.36 7.51
C PHE A 88 7.39 4.15 8.44
N MET A 89 7.49 2.93 7.90
CA MET A 89 7.42 1.70 8.70
C MET A 89 8.75 0.97 8.85
N GLY A 90 9.79 1.37 8.12
CA GLY A 90 11.10 0.71 8.16
C GLY A 90 11.12 -0.71 7.57
N LEU A 91 10.04 -1.15 6.91
CA LEU A 91 9.92 -2.48 6.33
C LEU A 91 10.59 -2.54 4.94
N VAL A 92 11.93 -2.40 4.93
CA VAL A 92 12.73 -2.28 3.70
C VAL A 92 12.56 -3.49 2.79
N ASP A 93 12.77 -4.70 3.31
CA ASP A 93 12.74 -5.92 2.50
C ASP A 93 11.37 -6.15 1.86
N PHE A 94 10.31 -5.97 2.64
CA PHE A 94 8.94 -6.10 2.16
C PHE A 94 8.63 -5.08 1.05
N GLY A 95 8.94 -3.80 1.27
CA GLY A 95 8.69 -2.76 0.28
C GLY A 95 9.45 -2.96 -1.02
N LEU A 96 10.74 -3.35 -0.94
CA LEU A 96 11.56 -3.61 -2.12
C LEU A 96 11.08 -4.83 -2.91
N LEU A 97 10.75 -5.93 -2.23
CA LEU A 97 10.22 -7.13 -2.89
C LEU A 97 8.95 -6.82 -3.68
N MET A 98 8.05 -6.04 -3.08
CA MET A 98 6.81 -5.63 -3.75
C MET A 98 7.07 -4.71 -4.95
N ILE A 99 8.00 -3.75 -4.83
CA ILE A 99 8.38 -2.87 -5.96
C ILE A 99 8.99 -3.68 -7.11
N ILE A 100 9.95 -4.55 -6.81
CA ILE A 100 10.61 -5.40 -7.82
C ILE A 100 9.57 -6.27 -8.53
N SER A 101 8.58 -6.79 -7.82
CA SER A 101 7.55 -7.63 -8.42
C SER A 101 6.71 -6.93 -9.51
N TYR A 102 6.64 -5.60 -9.52
CA TYR A 102 5.96 -4.85 -10.57
C TYR A 102 6.63 -4.96 -11.93
N THR A 103 7.92 -5.30 -11.97
CA THR A 103 8.65 -5.56 -13.21
C THR A 103 7.99 -6.64 -14.07
N ILE A 104 7.26 -7.59 -13.46
CA ILE A 104 6.50 -8.63 -14.16
C ILE A 104 5.43 -8.04 -15.10
N PHE A 105 4.90 -6.85 -14.80
CA PHE A 105 3.92 -6.18 -15.65
C PHE A 105 4.53 -5.44 -16.84
N PHE A 106 5.85 -5.22 -16.81
CA PHE A 106 6.59 -4.76 -17.96
C PHE A 106 7.00 -6.01 -18.75
N SER A 107 6.29 -6.29 -19.83
CA SER A 107 6.75 -7.28 -20.79
C SER A 107 8.17 -6.89 -21.20
N LEU A 108 9.15 -7.76 -20.96
CA LEU A 108 10.44 -7.67 -21.64
C LEU A 108 10.10 -7.73 -23.12
N LYS A 109 10.15 -6.58 -23.78
CA LYS A 109 10.04 -6.53 -25.22
C LYS A 109 11.34 -7.15 -25.69
N GLY A 110 11.33 -8.46 -25.96
CA GLY A 110 12.34 -9.07 -26.79
C GLY A 110 12.37 -8.26 -28.07
N GLU A 111 13.50 -7.60 -28.32
CA GLU A 111 13.79 -7.00 -29.62
C GLU A 111 13.83 -8.10 -30.71
N PRO A 112 13.68 -7.72 -31.98
CA PRO A 112 12.68 -8.14 -32.96
C PRO A 112 12.60 -9.63 -33.32
#